data_AF-A0ABD5ZWU8-F1
#
_entry.id   AF-A0ABD5ZWU8-F1
#
_cell.length_a   1.000
_cell.length_b   1.000
_cell.length_c   1.000
_cell.angle_alpha   90.00
_cell.angle_beta   90.00
_cell.angle_gamma   90.00
#
_symmetry.space_group_name_H-M   'P 1'
#
loop_
_entity.id
_entity.type
_entity.pdbx_description
1 polymer ?
#
loop_
_entity_poly.entity_id
_entity_poly.type
_entity_poly.pdbx_seq_one_letter_code
_entity_poly.pdbx_strand_id
1 'polypeptide(L)'
;MDATRIAIVVLALAFVATPALAHVPAFPGDNTSPERALVVPDAAKSWSFYDRLERGQAKYYRVTLEDGQRLRFGAFTPSGGEFTPSVVLMSESLNRTDRVPSGVSVPEGMGAVVFEGERPDAATYEPFTPSANYHTVSVDRAVEEDGVYLLAVYAPRNASGPVGVTIGYEEEFSPTEYLTVPFDLVRVHLWEGQHPLVVAGPWLVTLVGGAALLRVRRRDGWTRPVIRYGLIGAGTLVLGTGVSALVQMGIALSSIGPTAGMLVTAAFVAVPAVCGAWVLRCALRDDLVLGVRTRSSLAVAGVASLVTWAGFIVGPAVMLFVALVFGKAAFGRGCETVLR
;
A
#
# COMPACT_ATOMS: atom_id res chain seq x y z
N MET A 1 34.01 -6.94 -2.36
CA MET A 1 32.80 -6.34 -3.00
C MET A 1 32.93 -4.84 -2.87
N ASP A 2 32.70 -4.10 -3.96
CA ASP A 2 32.81 -2.64 -3.95
C ASP A 2 31.73 -2.00 -3.05
N ALA A 3 32.01 -0.85 -2.43
CA ALA A 3 31.10 -0.18 -1.48
C ALA A 3 29.70 0.05 -2.08
N THR A 4 29.64 0.38 -3.38
CA THR A 4 28.39 0.52 -4.15
C THR A 4 27.61 -0.78 -4.24
N ARG A 5 28.29 -1.93 -4.38
CA ARG A 5 27.64 -3.25 -4.42
C ARG A 5 27.12 -3.67 -3.05
N ILE A 6 27.85 -3.34 -1.99
CA ILE A 6 27.40 -3.55 -0.60
C ILE A 6 26.17 -2.68 -0.33
N ALA A 7 26.19 -1.41 -0.71
CA ALA A 7 25.03 -0.52 -0.58
C ALA A 7 23.80 -1.03 -1.35
N ILE A 8 23.97 -1.51 -2.58
CA ILE A 8 22.88 -2.09 -3.37
C ILE A 8 22.34 -3.38 -2.73
N VAL A 9 23.21 -4.25 -2.19
CA VAL A 9 22.79 -5.49 -1.52
C VAL A 9 22.09 -5.19 -0.21
N VAL A 10 22.58 -4.24 0.59
CA VAL A 10 21.95 -3.79 1.83
C VAL A 10 20.59 -3.14 1.54
N LEU A 11 20.51 -2.32 0.50
CA LEU A 11 19.26 -1.72 0.05
C LEU A 11 18.28 -2.81 -0.43
N ALA A 12 18.74 -3.77 -1.24
CA ALA A 12 17.92 -4.89 -1.70
C ALA A 12 17.43 -5.79 -0.56
N LEU A 13 18.27 -6.07 0.44
CA LEU A 13 17.90 -6.83 1.64
C LEU A 13 16.91 -6.06 2.53
N ALA A 14 17.09 -4.75 2.69
CA ALA A 14 16.14 -3.88 3.38
C ALA A 14 14.78 -3.82 2.68
N PHE A 15 14.76 -3.90 1.35
CA PHE A 15 13.54 -3.94 0.53
C PHE A 15 12.81 -5.29 0.55
N VAL A 16 13.54 -6.41 0.70
CA VAL A 16 12.91 -7.73 0.90
C VAL A 16 12.28 -7.84 2.28
N ALA A 17 12.80 -7.13 3.29
CA ALA A 17 12.29 -7.15 4.66
C ALA A 17 11.11 -6.19 4.92
N THR A 18 10.85 -5.21 4.04
CA THR A 18 9.87 -4.13 4.29
C THR A 18 8.39 -4.51 4.16
N PRO A 19 7.95 -5.47 3.34
CA PRO A 19 6.54 -5.87 3.27
C PRO A 19 5.96 -6.40 4.58
N ALA A 20 6.82 -6.90 5.48
CA ALA A 20 6.47 -7.41 6.79
C ALA A 20 6.26 -6.29 7.84
N LEU A 21 6.17 -5.03 7.38
CA LEU A 21 5.93 -3.74 8.06
C LEU A 21 4.50 -3.19 8.12
N ALA A 22 3.58 -3.74 7.32
CA ALA A 22 2.39 -2.99 6.90
C ALA A 22 1.08 -3.71 7.21
N HIS A 23 0.06 -2.91 7.55
CA HIS A 23 -1.30 -3.39 7.60
C HIS A 23 -1.81 -3.75 6.20
N VAL A 24 -2.54 -4.86 6.07
CA VAL A 24 -3.25 -5.18 4.82
C VAL A 24 -4.45 -4.25 4.66
N PRO A 25 -4.50 -3.42 3.60
CA PRO A 25 -5.63 -2.54 3.36
C PRO A 25 -6.87 -3.34 2.98
N ALA A 26 -8.01 -3.00 3.59
CA ALA A 26 -9.30 -3.55 3.24
C ALA A 26 -10.37 -2.46 3.25
N PHE A 27 -11.38 -2.62 2.42
CA PHE A 27 -12.43 -1.62 2.21
C PHE A 27 -13.77 -2.31 2.36
N PRO A 28 -14.32 -2.33 3.59
CA PRO A 28 -15.58 -3.00 3.86
C PRO A 28 -16.72 -2.42 3.02
N GLY A 29 -17.69 -3.27 2.71
CA GLY A 29 -18.94 -2.84 2.09
C GLY A 29 -19.92 -2.35 3.16
N ASP A 30 -20.98 -3.12 3.36
CA ASP A 30 -22.00 -2.82 4.36
C ASP A 30 -21.84 -3.72 5.59
N ASN A 31 -21.43 -3.10 6.69
CA ASN A 31 -21.16 -3.68 8.01
C ASN A 31 -21.82 -2.84 9.11
N THR A 32 -23.04 -2.36 8.89
CA THR A 32 -23.70 -1.37 9.78
C THR A 32 -24.61 -1.98 10.85
N SER A 33 -24.61 -3.30 10.99
CA SER A 33 -25.32 -4.01 12.07
C SER A 33 -24.50 -5.19 12.58
N PRO A 34 -24.75 -5.69 13.80
CA PRO A 34 -24.04 -6.85 14.35
C PRO A 34 -24.14 -8.13 13.49
N GLU A 35 -25.30 -8.35 12.85
CA GLU A 35 -25.56 -9.51 11.98
C GLU A 35 -24.79 -9.42 10.67
N ARG A 36 -24.49 -8.19 10.24
CA ARG A 36 -23.74 -7.89 9.02
C ARG A 36 -22.29 -7.49 9.30
N ALA A 37 -21.82 -7.69 10.54
CA ALA A 37 -20.46 -7.38 10.93
C ALA A 37 -19.45 -8.01 9.97
N LEU A 38 -18.42 -7.25 9.60
CA LEU A 38 -17.36 -7.76 8.76
C LEU A 38 -16.61 -8.86 9.51
N VAL A 39 -16.67 -10.08 9.00
CA VAL A 39 -15.89 -11.20 9.54
C VAL A 39 -14.43 -10.99 9.17
N VAL A 40 -13.58 -10.83 10.18
CA VAL A 40 -12.13 -10.73 10.01
C VAL A 40 -11.56 -12.15 9.89
N PRO A 41 -11.00 -12.55 8.73
CA PRO A 41 -10.66 -13.95 8.48
C PRO A 41 -9.56 -14.52 9.39
N ASP A 42 -8.63 -13.66 9.80
CA ASP A 42 -7.52 -13.97 10.70
C ASP A 42 -7.31 -12.76 11.61
N ALA A 43 -7.52 -12.96 12.90
CA ALA A 43 -7.45 -11.91 13.92
C ALA A 43 -6.02 -11.61 14.37
N ALA A 44 -5.06 -12.51 14.12
CA ALA A 44 -3.65 -12.27 14.37
C ALA A 44 -3.06 -11.41 13.26
N LYS A 45 -3.44 -11.68 12.00
CA LYS A 45 -3.02 -10.87 10.85
C LYS A 45 -3.41 -9.39 11.00
N SER A 46 -2.48 -8.51 10.65
CA SER A 46 -2.58 -7.06 10.78
C SER A 46 -3.37 -6.46 9.62
N TRP A 47 -4.62 -6.08 9.87
CA TRP A 47 -5.54 -5.44 8.92
C TRP A 47 -5.71 -3.95 9.19
N SER A 48 -5.95 -3.17 8.14
CA SER A 48 -6.44 -1.80 8.22
C SER A 48 -7.66 -1.63 7.33
N PHE A 49 -8.83 -1.46 7.96
CA PHE A 49 -10.11 -1.28 7.30
C PHE A 49 -10.40 0.21 7.14
N TYR A 50 -10.62 0.65 5.90
CA TYR A 50 -10.92 2.03 5.56
C TYR A 50 -12.42 2.20 5.35
N ASP A 51 -13.08 2.83 6.32
CA ASP A 51 -14.54 2.95 6.39
C ASP A 51 -14.97 4.42 6.53
N ARG A 52 -16.28 4.67 6.45
CA ARG A 52 -16.85 5.99 6.73
C ARG A 52 -18.03 5.85 7.67
N LEU A 53 -18.07 6.70 8.69
CA LEU A 53 -19.21 6.82 9.59
C LEU A 53 -20.11 7.95 9.11
N GLU A 54 -21.36 7.60 8.83
CA GLU A 54 -22.45 8.57 8.74
C GLU A 54 -22.97 8.94 10.14
N ARG A 55 -23.74 10.03 10.22
CA ARG A 55 -24.26 10.51 11.51
C ARG A 55 -25.13 9.45 12.18
N GLY A 56 -24.73 9.03 13.39
CA GLY A 56 -25.48 8.08 14.22
C GLY A 56 -25.32 6.63 13.79
N GLN A 57 -24.45 6.38 12.80
CA GLN A 57 -24.11 5.05 12.33
C GLN A 57 -22.96 4.45 13.17
N ALA A 58 -22.95 3.13 13.25
CA ALA A 58 -21.81 2.36 13.72
C ALA A 58 -21.37 1.35 12.66
N LYS A 59 -20.11 0.93 12.74
CA LYS A 59 -19.47 -0.02 11.83
C LYS A 59 -18.96 -1.21 12.63
N TYR A 60 -19.36 -2.41 12.23
CA TYR A 60 -19.18 -3.63 13.02
C TYR A 60 -18.15 -4.56 12.39
N TYR A 61 -17.27 -5.11 13.23
CA TYR A 61 -16.26 -6.10 12.87
C TYR A 61 -16.36 -7.28 13.83
N ARG A 62 -16.22 -8.49 13.31
CA ARG A 62 -16.30 -9.73 14.06
C ARG A 62 -14.98 -10.46 14.00
N VAL A 63 -14.42 -10.76 15.16
CA VAL A 63 -13.24 -11.61 15.32
C VAL A 63 -13.61 -12.79 16.21
N THR A 64 -13.05 -13.96 15.92
CA THR A 64 -13.11 -15.13 16.81
C THR A 64 -11.73 -15.35 17.36
N LEU A 65 -11.63 -15.50 18.69
CA LEU A 65 -10.36 -15.68 19.39
C LEU A 65 -10.47 -16.84 20.37
N GLU A 66 -9.35 -17.51 20.60
CA GLU A 66 -9.16 -18.56 21.61
C GLU A 66 -8.47 -17.98 22.86
N ASP A 67 -8.63 -18.63 24.01
CA ASP A 67 -7.99 -18.29 25.28
C ASP A 67 -6.48 -18.11 25.11
N GLY A 68 -5.96 -17.04 25.71
CA GLY A 68 -4.56 -16.65 25.62
C GLY A 68 -4.17 -15.97 24.29
N GLN A 69 -5.03 -15.95 23.27
CA GLN A 69 -4.77 -15.17 22.05
C GLN A 69 -4.85 -13.66 22.33
N ARG A 70 -4.19 -12.87 21.48
CA ARG A 70 -4.09 -11.43 21.65
C ARG A 70 -5.13 -10.70 20.81
N LEU A 71 -6.01 -9.95 21.47
CA LEU A 71 -6.90 -8.99 20.83
C LEU A 71 -6.20 -7.63 20.73
N ARG A 72 -5.77 -7.28 19.53
CA ARG A 72 -5.24 -5.95 19.20
C ARG A 72 -6.16 -5.25 18.21
N PHE A 73 -6.61 -4.05 18.56
CA PHE A 73 -7.39 -3.22 17.66
C PHE A 73 -7.18 -1.73 17.93
N GLY A 74 -7.56 -0.91 16.95
CA GLY A 74 -7.54 0.53 17.09
C GLY A 74 -8.47 1.22 16.10
N ALA A 75 -8.64 2.52 16.32
CA ALA A 75 -9.32 3.42 15.40
C ALA A 75 -8.43 4.62 15.12
N PHE A 76 -8.48 5.15 13.90
CA PHE A 76 -7.74 6.34 13.51
C PHE A 76 -8.49 7.17 12.48
N THR A 77 -8.06 8.41 12.29
CA THR A 77 -8.63 9.35 11.32
C THR A 77 -7.52 10.01 10.52
N PRO A 78 -7.75 10.35 9.23
CA PRO A 78 -6.74 10.93 8.35
C PRO A 78 -6.58 12.44 8.54
N SER A 79 -7.50 13.07 9.25
CA SER A 79 -7.52 14.52 9.50
C SER A 79 -7.61 14.81 10.98
N GLY A 80 -6.98 15.90 11.40
CA GLY A 80 -7.19 16.48 12.73
C GLY A 80 -8.63 17.00 12.87
N GLY A 81 -8.99 17.36 14.11
CA GLY A 81 -10.28 17.99 14.43
C GLY A 81 -11.10 17.22 15.46
N GLU A 82 -12.38 17.57 15.56
CA GLU A 82 -13.29 17.06 16.60
C GLU A 82 -13.84 15.65 16.32
N PHE A 83 -13.69 15.14 15.09
CA PHE A 83 -14.20 13.82 14.70
C PHE A 83 -13.35 12.70 15.31
N THR A 84 -13.59 12.38 16.58
CA THR A 84 -12.80 11.43 17.37
C THR A 84 -13.60 10.14 17.61
N PRO A 85 -13.53 9.16 16.70
CA PRO A 85 -14.30 7.92 16.83
C PRO A 85 -13.86 7.09 18.04
N SER A 86 -14.85 6.47 18.68
CA SER A 86 -14.73 5.56 19.81
C SER A 86 -15.03 4.12 19.35
N VAL A 87 -14.71 3.14 20.18
CA VAL A 87 -14.95 1.71 19.90
C VAL A 87 -15.74 1.10 21.05
N VAL A 88 -16.77 0.31 20.74
CA VAL A 88 -17.42 -0.59 21.70
C VAL A 88 -16.98 -2.01 21.41
N LEU A 89 -16.42 -2.68 22.40
CA LEU A 89 -16.10 -4.11 22.34
C LEU A 89 -17.20 -4.90 23.03
N MET A 90 -17.71 -5.93 22.35
CA MET A 90 -18.79 -6.78 22.84
C MET A 90 -18.39 -8.25 22.75
N SER A 91 -18.77 -9.04 23.75
CA SER A 91 -18.58 -10.49 23.79
C SER A 91 -19.44 -11.10 24.89
N GLU A 92 -19.80 -12.37 24.74
CA GLU A 92 -20.47 -13.16 25.79
C GLU A 92 -19.56 -13.34 27.03
N SER A 93 -18.23 -13.32 26.83
CA SER A 93 -17.23 -13.38 27.92
C SER A 93 -17.14 -12.09 28.76
N LEU A 94 -17.81 -11.01 28.35
CA LEU A 94 -17.82 -9.76 29.11
C LEU A 94 -18.95 -9.76 30.14
N ASN A 95 -18.57 -9.87 31.42
CA ASN A 95 -19.51 -9.81 32.54
C ASN A 95 -20.06 -8.40 32.86
N ARG A 96 -19.67 -7.39 32.08
CA ARG A 96 -20.03 -5.99 32.29
C ARG A 96 -20.55 -5.37 31.00
N THR A 97 -21.57 -4.55 31.15
CA THR A 97 -22.12 -3.72 30.07
C THR A 97 -22.04 -2.26 30.50
N ASP A 98 -21.12 -1.52 29.88
CA ASP A 98 -21.03 -0.08 29.99
C ASP A 98 -22.25 0.61 29.36
N ARG A 99 -22.39 1.92 29.60
CA ARG A 99 -23.42 2.72 28.94
C ARG A 99 -23.08 2.88 27.46
N VAL A 100 -23.66 2.02 26.62
CA VAL A 100 -23.48 2.03 25.17
C VAL A 100 -24.23 3.21 24.52
N PRO A 101 -23.68 3.89 23.50
CA PRO A 101 -24.35 4.96 22.78
C PRO A 101 -25.58 4.45 22.02
N SER A 102 -26.58 5.32 21.83
CA SER A 102 -27.85 4.95 21.17
C SER A 102 -27.72 4.49 19.71
N GLY A 103 -26.62 4.82 19.03
CA GLY A 103 -26.34 4.40 17.65
C GLY A 103 -25.65 3.03 17.55
N VAL A 104 -25.39 2.37 18.68
CA VAL A 104 -24.70 1.08 18.73
C VAL A 104 -25.64 0.03 19.33
N SER A 105 -26.01 -0.95 18.51
CA SER A 105 -26.70 -2.16 18.93
C SER A 105 -25.72 -3.18 19.54
N VAL A 106 -26.09 -3.74 20.69
CA VAL A 106 -25.40 -4.85 21.35
C VAL A 106 -26.26 -6.11 21.18
N PRO A 107 -25.72 -7.21 20.64
CA PRO A 107 -26.46 -8.47 20.56
C PRO A 107 -26.90 -8.99 21.93
N GLU A 108 -28.00 -9.74 21.95
CA GLU A 108 -28.48 -10.41 23.15
C GLU A 108 -27.41 -11.38 23.69
N GLY A 109 -27.24 -11.41 25.02
CA GLY A 109 -26.25 -12.26 25.69
C GLY A 109 -24.83 -11.68 25.77
N MET A 110 -24.51 -10.60 25.05
CA MET A 110 -23.19 -9.99 25.10
C MET A 110 -23.09 -8.86 26.13
N GLY A 111 -21.99 -8.84 26.89
CA GLY A 111 -21.53 -7.64 27.59
C GLY A 111 -20.88 -6.65 26.63
N ALA A 112 -20.63 -5.43 27.11
CA ALA A 112 -20.03 -4.36 26.31
C ALA A 112 -19.09 -3.47 27.13
N VAL A 113 -17.93 -3.15 26.58
CA VAL A 113 -16.96 -2.20 27.14
C VAL A 113 -16.72 -1.07 26.14
N VAL A 114 -16.82 0.17 26.61
CA VAL A 114 -16.63 1.36 25.76
C VAL A 114 -15.19 1.87 25.89
N PHE A 115 -14.49 1.96 24.76
CA PHE A 115 -13.21 2.62 24.62
C PHE A 115 -13.44 3.98 23.98
N GLU A 116 -13.42 5.03 24.80
CA GLU A 116 -13.61 6.39 24.32
C GLU A 116 -12.42 6.83 23.47
N GLY A 117 -12.71 7.42 22.32
CA GLY A 117 -11.71 7.97 21.45
C GLY A 117 -11.08 9.22 22.06
N GLU A 118 -9.76 9.26 22.12
CA GLU A 118 -8.99 10.43 22.54
C GLU A 118 -8.35 11.09 21.31
N ARG A 119 -8.37 12.41 21.24
CA ARG A 119 -7.67 13.13 20.16
C ARG A 119 -6.19 13.23 20.56
N PRO A 120 -5.25 12.60 19.84
CA PRO A 120 -3.84 12.81 20.12
C PRO A 120 -3.43 14.23 19.73
N ASP A 121 -2.45 14.77 20.45
CA ASP A 121 -1.88 16.11 20.20
C ASP A 121 -1.20 16.21 18.82
N ALA A 122 -0.67 15.09 18.34
CA ALA A 122 0.01 14.98 17.06
C ALA A 122 -0.41 13.71 16.31
N ALA A 123 -0.38 13.77 14.98
CA ALA A 123 -0.53 12.59 14.14
C ALA A 123 0.78 11.80 14.01
N THR A 124 0.64 10.51 13.77
CA THR A 124 1.73 9.59 13.45
C THR A 124 1.90 9.50 11.94
N TYR A 125 3.15 9.40 11.47
CA TYR A 125 3.45 9.18 10.06
C TYR A 125 3.33 7.70 9.70
N GLU A 126 2.60 7.38 8.64
CA GLU A 126 2.56 6.02 8.07
C GLU A 126 3.49 5.92 6.85
N PRO A 127 4.59 5.16 6.89
CA PRO A 127 5.60 5.18 5.83
C PRO A 127 5.25 4.42 4.55
N PHE A 128 4.40 3.40 4.61
CA PHE A 128 4.05 2.57 3.45
C PHE A 128 2.88 3.15 2.65
N THR A 129 2.00 3.87 3.34
CA THR A 129 1.00 4.76 2.75
C THR A 129 1.28 6.17 3.25
N PRO A 130 2.16 6.96 2.60
CA PRO A 130 2.64 8.23 3.13
C PRO A 130 1.49 9.17 3.54
N SER A 131 1.16 9.15 4.83
CA SER A 131 -0.01 9.82 5.38
C SER A 131 0.18 10.18 6.85
N ALA A 132 -0.72 11.02 7.36
CA ALA A 132 -0.76 11.43 8.76
C ALA A 132 -2.01 10.81 9.41
N ASN A 133 -1.81 9.98 10.42
CA ASN A 133 -2.88 9.27 11.11
C ASN A 133 -3.02 9.76 12.55
N TYR A 134 -4.24 10.15 12.93
CA TYR A 134 -4.60 10.47 14.31
C TYR A 134 -5.28 9.25 14.92
N HIS A 135 -4.53 8.46 15.69
CA HIS A 135 -5.04 7.27 16.37
C HIS A 135 -5.88 7.68 17.58
N THR A 136 -7.17 7.33 17.56
CA THR A 136 -8.12 7.71 18.61
C THR A 136 -8.33 6.62 19.65
N VAL A 137 -8.18 5.37 19.25
CA VAL A 137 -8.25 4.21 20.15
C VAL A 137 -7.09 3.27 19.80
N SER A 138 -6.43 2.73 20.82
CA SER A 138 -5.41 1.69 20.69
C SER A 138 -5.51 0.75 21.88
N VAL A 139 -5.89 -0.50 21.61
CA VAL A 139 -6.07 -1.54 22.63
C VAL A 139 -5.25 -2.76 22.24
N ASP A 140 -4.52 -3.30 23.23
CA ASP A 140 -3.74 -4.53 23.10
C ASP A 140 -3.89 -5.31 24.41
N ARG A 141 -4.56 -6.47 24.36
CA ARG A 141 -4.80 -7.32 25.53
C ARG A 141 -4.94 -8.79 25.13
N ALA A 142 -4.61 -9.70 26.04
CA ALA A 142 -4.98 -11.10 25.89
C ALA A 142 -6.49 -11.29 26.14
N VAL A 143 -7.10 -12.28 25.51
CA VAL A 143 -8.43 -12.77 25.87
C VAL A 143 -8.31 -13.93 26.85
N GLU A 144 -9.26 -14.04 27.78
CA GLU A 144 -9.28 -15.05 28.86
C GLU A 144 -10.25 -16.20 28.58
N GLU A 145 -11.08 -16.05 27.53
CA GLU A 145 -12.08 -17.03 27.15
C GLU A 145 -12.20 -17.08 25.62
N ASP A 146 -12.34 -18.30 25.11
CA ASP A 146 -12.72 -18.59 23.73
C ASP A 146 -14.04 -17.89 23.40
N GLY A 147 -14.12 -17.22 22.26
CA GLY A 147 -15.38 -16.64 21.86
C GLY A 147 -15.34 -15.68 20.69
N VAL A 148 -16.51 -15.12 20.43
CA VAL A 148 -16.74 -14.12 19.41
C VAL A 148 -16.67 -12.73 20.05
N TYR A 149 -15.79 -11.90 19.52
CA TYR A 149 -15.68 -10.50 19.90
C TYR A 149 -16.19 -9.63 18.74
N LEU A 150 -17.12 -8.75 19.04
CA LEU A 150 -17.63 -7.73 18.12
C LEU A 150 -17.05 -6.37 18.48
N LEU A 151 -16.50 -5.68 17.49
CA LEU A 151 -16.04 -4.31 17.59
C LEU A 151 -17.03 -3.42 16.85
N ALA A 152 -17.61 -2.45 17.53
CA ALA A 152 -18.44 -1.42 16.92
C ALA A 152 -17.72 -0.07 16.99
N VAL A 153 -17.26 0.43 15.85
CA VAL A 153 -16.70 1.78 15.71
C VAL A 153 -17.84 2.76 15.48
N TYR A 154 -17.85 3.85 16.25
CA TYR A 154 -18.89 4.87 16.17
C TYR A 154 -18.31 6.27 16.44
N ALA A 155 -19.06 7.31 16.06
CA ALA A 155 -18.67 8.69 16.30
C ALA A 155 -19.53 9.32 17.41
N PRO A 156 -18.93 9.83 18.49
CA PRO A 156 -19.65 10.63 19.48
C PRO A 156 -20.30 11.88 18.88
N ARG A 157 -21.30 12.43 19.58
CA ARG A 157 -21.99 13.69 19.22
C ARG A 157 -22.60 13.72 17.82
N ASN A 158 -22.94 12.55 17.26
CA ASN A 158 -23.57 12.43 15.95
C ASN A 158 -22.70 13.02 14.80
N ALA A 159 -21.38 12.94 14.95
CA ALA A 159 -20.43 13.38 13.92
C ALA A 159 -20.33 12.36 12.78
N SER A 160 -19.75 12.76 11.65
CA SER A 160 -19.55 11.93 10.46
C SER A 160 -18.17 12.16 9.88
N GLY A 161 -17.53 11.13 9.33
CA GLY A 161 -16.18 11.26 8.80
C GLY A 161 -15.52 9.93 8.41
N PRO A 162 -14.37 9.99 7.73
CA PRO A 162 -13.55 8.82 7.43
C PRO A 162 -12.95 8.24 8.71
N VAL A 163 -13.07 6.93 8.91
CA VAL A 163 -12.47 6.20 10.03
C VAL A 163 -11.70 4.98 9.53
N GLY A 164 -10.47 4.86 10.00
CA GLY A 164 -9.65 3.67 9.81
C GLY A 164 -9.77 2.78 11.04
N VAL A 165 -9.87 1.47 10.84
CA VAL A 165 -9.97 0.48 11.93
C VAL A 165 -8.85 -0.52 11.76
N THR A 166 -7.97 -0.63 12.74
CA THR A 166 -6.90 -1.64 12.74
C THR A 166 -7.30 -2.83 13.60
N ILE A 167 -7.00 -4.04 13.13
CA ILE A 167 -7.22 -5.29 13.87
C ILE A 167 -6.02 -6.20 13.61
N GLY A 168 -5.52 -6.85 14.65
CA GLY A 168 -4.37 -7.77 14.57
C GLY A 168 -3.02 -7.09 14.65
N TYR A 169 -1.96 -7.88 14.49
CA TYR A 169 -0.59 -7.52 14.83
C TYR A 169 0.51 -8.26 14.04
N GLU A 170 0.17 -9.29 13.26
CA GLU A 170 1.11 -10.02 12.41
C GLU A 170 1.08 -9.44 11.00
N GLU A 171 2.19 -8.87 10.58
CA GLU A 171 2.32 -8.20 9.29
C GLU A 171 2.67 -9.23 8.20
N GLU A 172 1.62 -9.85 7.64
CA GLU A 172 1.72 -10.84 6.58
C GLU A 172 0.86 -10.45 5.38
N PHE A 173 1.40 -10.62 4.17
CA PHE A 173 0.65 -10.44 2.92
C PHE A 173 0.62 -11.74 2.14
N SER A 174 -0.59 -12.14 1.72
CA SER A 174 -0.74 -13.10 0.63
C SER A 174 -0.23 -12.48 -0.69
N PRO A 175 0.13 -13.32 -1.69
CA PRO A 175 0.54 -12.81 -2.99
C PRO A 175 -0.50 -11.90 -3.66
N THR A 176 -1.79 -12.21 -3.48
CA THR A 176 -2.87 -11.40 -4.05
C THR A 176 -2.98 -10.04 -3.40
N GLU A 177 -2.94 -9.98 -2.06
CA GLU A 177 -2.99 -8.70 -1.32
C GLU A 177 -1.76 -7.85 -1.64
N TYR A 178 -0.59 -8.48 -1.72
CA TYR A 178 0.64 -7.79 -2.09
C TYR A 178 0.54 -7.12 -3.47
N LEU A 179 -0.08 -7.80 -4.44
CA LEU A 179 -0.22 -7.30 -5.80
C LEU A 179 -1.27 -6.18 -5.92
N THR A 180 -2.25 -6.10 -5.00
CA THR A 180 -3.28 -5.06 -5.03
C THR A 180 -2.87 -3.77 -4.31
N VAL A 181 -1.86 -3.81 -3.43
CA VAL A 181 -1.38 -2.63 -2.67
C VAL A 181 -1.33 -1.34 -3.49
N PRO A 182 -0.69 -1.25 -4.67
CA PRO A 182 -0.62 0.03 -5.40
C PRO A 182 -2.00 0.59 -5.83
N PHE A 183 -3.01 -0.27 -6.01
CA PHE A 183 -4.39 0.17 -6.25
C PHE A 183 -5.09 0.57 -4.95
N ASP A 184 -4.81 -0.14 -3.87
CA ASP A 184 -5.36 0.17 -2.55
C ASP A 184 -4.81 1.51 -2.02
N LEU A 185 -3.53 1.84 -2.24
CA LEU A 185 -2.96 3.16 -1.91
C LEU A 185 -3.72 4.32 -2.56
N VAL A 186 -4.12 4.18 -3.83
CA VAL A 186 -4.96 5.17 -4.52
C VAL A 186 -6.29 5.34 -3.80
N ARG A 187 -6.92 4.23 -3.40
CA ARG A 187 -8.19 4.25 -2.67
C ARG A 187 -8.05 4.83 -1.27
N VAL A 188 -6.95 4.57 -0.57
CA VAL A 188 -6.65 5.17 0.73
C VAL A 188 -6.55 6.68 0.61
N HIS A 189 -5.75 7.23 -0.31
CA HIS A 189 -5.65 8.68 -0.47
C HIS A 189 -6.96 9.36 -0.89
N LEU A 190 -7.79 8.68 -1.69
CA LEU A 190 -9.15 9.17 -1.98
C LEU A 190 -10.06 9.11 -0.74
N TRP A 191 -9.92 8.07 0.08
CA TRP A 191 -10.64 7.93 1.35
C TRP A 191 -10.23 9.00 2.37
N GLU A 192 -8.96 9.40 2.40
CA GLU A 192 -8.43 10.54 3.17
C GLU A 192 -9.05 11.88 2.75
N GLY A 193 -9.75 11.92 1.61
CA GLY A 193 -10.40 13.12 1.07
C GLY A 193 -9.53 13.89 0.08
N GLN A 194 -8.40 13.32 -0.38
CA GLN A 194 -7.58 13.99 -1.37
C GLN A 194 -8.28 14.09 -2.73
N HIS A 195 -8.04 15.20 -3.44
CA HIS A 195 -8.61 15.40 -4.77
C HIS A 195 -8.02 14.38 -5.77
N PRO A 196 -8.82 13.80 -6.69
CA PRO A 196 -8.33 12.79 -7.64
C PRO A 196 -7.13 13.23 -8.49
N LEU A 197 -7.01 14.53 -8.81
CA LEU A 197 -5.85 15.05 -9.54
C LEU A 197 -4.56 15.08 -8.69
N VAL A 198 -4.65 15.18 -7.37
CA VAL A 198 -3.47 15.08 -6.49
C VAL A 198 -3.00 13.63 -6.44
N VAL A 199 -3.95 12.70 -6.32
CA VAL A 199 -3.67 11.26 -6.27
C VAL A 199 -3.15 10.76 -7.63
N ALA A 200 -3.86 11.03 -8.73
CA ALA A 200 -3.53 10.51 -10.06
C ALA A 200 -2.54 11.38 -10.85
N GLY A 201 -2.40 12.66 -10.50
CA GLY A 201 -1.57 13.65 -11.19
C GLY A 201 -0.13 13.23 -11.42
N PRO A 202 0.58 12.65 -10.43
CA PRO A 202 1.94 12.15 -10.60
C PRO A 202 2.11 11.22 -11.81
N TRP A 203 1.23 10.22 -11.96
CA TRP A 203 1.28 9.33 -13.12
C TRP A 203 0.86 10.02 -14.41
N LEU A 204 -0.13 10.92 -14.37
CA LEU A 204 -0.52 11.70 -15.56
C LEU A 204 0.65 12.55 -16.08
N VAL A 205 1.35 13.23 -15.18
CA VAL A 205 2.51 14.07 -15.52
C VAL A 205 3.64 13.21 -16.12
N THR A 206 3.97 12.07 -15.52
CA THR A 206 5.04 11.23 -16.07
C THR A 206 4.66 10.56 -17.37
N LEU A 207 3.40 10.16 -17.55
CA LEU A 207 2.89 9.60 -18.82
C LEU A 207 2.91 10.64 -19.94
N VAL A 208 2.41 11.86 -19.68
CA VAL A 208 2.45 12.97 -20.64
C VAL A 208 3.88 13.37 -20.96
N GLY A 209 4.74 13.48 -19.95
CA GLY A 209 6.16 13.76 -20.13
C GLY A 209 6.87 12.68 -20.95
N GLY A 210 6.55 11.41 -20.70
CA GLY A 210 7.05 10.28 -21.49
C GLY A 210 6.57 10.29 -22.95
N ALA A 211 5.30 10.64 -23.18
CA ALA A 211 4.74 10.77 -24.52
C ALA A 211 5.37 11.95 -25.28
N ALA A 212 5.60 13.10 -24.61
CA ALA A 212 6.30 14.24 -25.18
C ALA A 212 7.77 13.89 -25.51
N LEU A 213 8.46 13.20 -24.59
CA LEU A 213 9.82 12.75 -24.80
C LEU A 213 9.92 11.76 -25.96
N LEU A 214 8.95 10.84 -26.06
CA LEU A 214 8.82 9.95 -27.20
C LEU A 214 8.61 10.73 -28.50
N ARG A 215 7.70 11.71 -28.53
CA ARG A 215 7.42 12.56 -29.71
C ARG A 215 8.68 13.26 -30.22
N VAL A 216 9.51 13.79 -29.31
CA VAL A 216 10.73 14.54 -29.64
C VAL A 216 11.88 13.62 -30.03
N ARG A 217 12.01 12.45 -29.40
CA ARG A 217 13.14 11.52 -29.61
C ARG A 217 12.86 10.47 -30.67
N ARG A 218 11.62 10.31 -31.10
CA ARG A 218 11.25 9.40 -32.17
C ARG A 218 11.97 9.79 -33.44
N ARG A 219 12.71 8.84 -34.01
CA ARG A 219 13.36 8.96 -35.32
C ARG A 219 12.77 7.92 -36.26
N ASP A 220 12.72 8.26 -37.54
CA ASP A 220 12.42 7.29 -38.59
C ASP A 220 13.53 6.22 -38.59
N GLY A 221 13.13 4.94 -38.51
CA GLY A 221 14.06 3.81 -38.44
C GLY A 221 14.32 3.21 -37.05
N TRP A 222 13.57 3.59 -36.01
CA TRP A 222 13.65 2.90 -34.71
C TRP A 222 13.45 1.40 -34.82
N THR A 223 14.46 0.64 -34.38
CA THR A 223 14.37 -0.81 -34.26
C THR A 223 13.43 -1.20 -33.11
N ARG A 224 12.57 -2.21 -33.33
CA ARG A 224 11.66 -2.80 -32.32
C ARG A 224 10.72 -1.76 -31.65
N PRO A 225 9.88 -1.03 -32.42
CA PRO A 225 9.06 0.05 -31.89
C PRO A 225 8.09 -0.39 -30.79
N VAL A 226 7.50 -1.58 -30.90
CA VAL A 226 6.58 -2.13 -29.88
C VAL A 226 7.26 -2.30 -28.52
N ILE A 227 8.47 -2.86 -28.49
CA ILE A 227 9.24 -3.04 -27.25
C ILE A 227 9.59 -1.67 -26.65
N ARG A 228 9.97 -0.70 -27.49
CA ARG A 228 10.28 0.66 -27.03
C ARG A 228 9.07 1.34 -26.40
N TYR A 229 7.91 1.28 -27.05
CA TYR A 229 6.69 1.86 -26.50
C TYR A 229 6.30 1.20 -25.18
N GLY A 230 6.39 -0.13 -25.11
CA GLY A 230 6.17 -0.88 -23.86
C GLY A 230 7.12 -0.44 -22.75
N LEU A 231 8.42 -0.37 -23.02
CA LEU A 231 9.42 0.06 -22.03
C LEU A 231 9.26 1.53 -21.62
N ILE A 232 8.88 2.43 -22.54
CA ILE A 232 8.60 3.84 -22.21
C ILE A 232 7.37 3.92 -21.30
N GLY A 233 6.29 3.20 -21.62
CA GLY A 233 5.10 3.10 -20.77
C GLY A 233 5.43 2.54 -19.38
N ALA A 234 6.18 1.43 -19.33
CA ALA A 234 6.61 0.84 -18.06
C ALA A 234 7.47 1.80 -17.23
N GLY A 235 8.48 2.42 -17.84
CA GLY A 235 9.38 3.35 -17.16
C GLY A 235 8.68 4.60 -16.63
N THR A 236 7.68 5.12 -17.35
CA THR A 236 6.89 6.29 -16.92
C THR A 236 5.90 5.95 -15.81
N LEU A 237 5.28 4.76 -15.82
CA LEU A 237 4.43 4.29 -14.71
C LEU A 237 5.24 4.10 -13.43
N VAL A 238 6.41 3.46 -13.54
CA VAL A 238 7.33 3.26 -12.40
C VAL A 238 7.78 4.62 -11.87
N LEU A 239 8.24 5.52 -12.74
CA LEU A 239 8.63 6.87 -12.34
C LEU A 239 7.47 7.63 -11.69
N GLY A 240 6.26 7.52 -12.24
CA GLY A 240 5.06 8.15 -11.70
C GLY A 240 4.72 7.68 -10.28
N THR A 241 5.05 6.43 -9.95
CA THR A 241 4.88 5.90 -8.59
C THR A 241 5.87 6.55 -7.62
N GLY A 242 7.13 6.72 -8.02
CA GLY A 242 8.11 7.45 -7.20
C GLY A 242 7.75 8.93 -7.02
N VAL A 243 7.24 9.59 -8.07
CA VAL A 243 6.72 10.97 -7.97
C VAL A 243 5.50 11.04 -7.05
N SER A 244 4.61 10.05 -7.12
CA SER A 244 3.44 9.96 -6.25
C SER A 244 3.83 9.84 -4.78
N ALA A 245 4.72 8.90 -4.45
CA ALA A 245 5.25 8.74 -3.10
C ALA A 245 5.92 10.03 -2.58
N LEU A 246 6.63 10.77 -3.44
CA LEU A 246 7.24 12.05 -3.08
C LEU A 246 6.19 13.13 -2.78
N VAL A 247 5.15 13.23 -3.60
CA VAL A 247 4.04 14.17 -3.38
C VAL A 247 3.31 13.85 -2.08
N GLN A 248 2.98 12.58 -1.85
CA GLN A 248 2.27 12.13 -0.65
C GLN A 248 3.11 12.34 0.62
N MET A 249 4.40 12.01 0.58
CA MET A 249 5.34 12.34 1.65
C MET A 249 5.42 13.85 1.93
N GLY A 250 5.37 14.69 0.88
CA GLY A 250 5.34 16.14 1.01
C GLY A 250 4.06 16.67 1.68
N ILE A 251 2.90 16.08 1.35
CA ILE A 251 1.63 16.41 2.00
C ILE A 251 1.66 16.04 3.48
N ALA A 252 2.09 14.82 3.80
CA ALA A 252 2.25 14.37 5.19
C ALA A 252 3.26 15.26 5.95
N LEU A 253 4.42 15.56 5.35
CA LEU A 253 5.44 16.45 5.92
C LEU A 253 4.88 17.83 6.25
N SER A 254 4.02 18.39 5.40
CA SER A 254 3.39 19.68 5.66
C SER A 254 2.42 19.66 6.85
N SER A 255 1.94 18.47 7.25
CA SER A 255 0.95 18.30 8.30
C SER A 255 1.57 17.98 9.67
N ILE A 256 2.63 17.16 9.71
CA ILE A 256 3.22 16.65 10.97
C ILE A 256 4.71 16.95 11.14
N GLY A 257 5.38 17.55 10.15
CA GLY A 257 6.82 17.76 10.19
C GLY A 257 7.64 16.48 9.93
N PRO A 258 8.98 16.57 9.95
CA PRO A 258 9.86 15.47 9.57
C PRO A 258 9.88 14.35 10.60
N THR A 259 9.78 13.10 10.14
CA THR A 259 9.85 11.90 10.99
C THR A 259 10.84 10.88 10.43
N ALA A 260 11.35 9.97 11.27
CA ALA A 260 12.25 8.91 10.82
C ALA A 260 11.60 7.97 9.80
N GLY A 261 10.28 7.76 9.89
CA GLY A 261 9.54 6.93 8.93
C GLY A 261 9.60 7.46 7.50
N MET A 262 9.82 8.75 7.29
CA MET A 262 10.00 9.33 5.95
C MET A 262 11.24 8.79 5.24
N LEU A 263 12.23 8.27 5.96
CA LEU A 263 13.40 7.61 5.35
C LEU A 263 12.99 6.31 4.64
N VAL A 264 11.99 5.60 5.17
CA VAL A 264 11.42 4.42 4.53
C VAL A 264 10.73 4.84 3.23
N THR A 265 9.85 5.85 3.28
CA THR A 265 9.19 6.38 2.08
C THR A 265 10.18 6.94 1.06
N ALA A 266 11.26 7.58 1.48
CA ALA A 266 12.31 8.06 0.59
C ALA A 266 12.95 6.90 -0.22
N ALA A 267 13.01 5.70 0.34
CA ALA A 267 13.43 4.50 -0.38
C ALA A 267 12.42 4.13 -1.48
N PHE A 268 11.11 4.18 -1.18
CA PHE A 268 10.01 4.01 -2.14
C PHE A 268 9.91 5.15 -3.17
N VAL A 269 10.57 6.29 -2.95
CA VAL A 269 10.78 7.32 -3.98
C VAL A 269 11.99 6.99 -4.85
N ALA A 270 13.13 6.66 -4.21
CA ALA A 270 14.40 6.51 -4.88
C ALA A 270 14.45 5.30 -5.83
N VAL A 271 13.96 4.13 -5.40
CA VAL A 271 13.99 2.91 -6.23
C VAL A 271 13.17 3.08 -7.51
N PRO A 272 11.91 3.54 -7.46
CA PRO A 272 11.14 3.78 -8.68
C PRO A 272 11.72 4.89 -9.54
N ALA A 273 12.26 5.96 -8.94
CA ALA A 273 12.91 7.02 -9.70
C ALA A 273 14.11 6.50 -10.51
N VAL A 274 15.00 5.71 -9.87
CA VAL A 274 16.16 5.11 -10.53
C VAL A 274 15.75 4.08 -11.58
N CYS A 275 14.85 3.15 -11.24
CA CYS A 275 14.40 2.11 -12.16
C CYS A 275 13.68 2.72 -13.37
N GLY A 276 12.70 3.60 -13.14
CA GLY A 276 11.94 4.27 -14.20
C GLY A 276 12.83 5.10 -15.12
N ALA A 277 13.72 5.92 -14.58
CA ALA A 277 14.66 6.72 -15.36
C ALA A 277 15.65 5.85 -16.17
N TRP A 278 16.15 4.77 -15.58
CA TRP A 278 17.05 3.85 -16.26
C TRP A 278 16.36 3.13 -17.44
N VAL A 279 15.13 2.65 -17.23
CA VAL A 279 14.32 2.01 -18.29
C VAL A 279 14.05 2.99 -19.44
N LEU A 280 13.64 4.22 -19.12
CA LEU A 280 13.41 5.26 -20.11
C LEU A 280 14.69 5.57 -20.90
N ARG A 281 15.82 5.71 -20.21
CA ARG A 281 17.12 5.92 -20.85
C ARG A 281 17.44 4.78 -21.81
N CYS A 282 17.21 3.52 -21.44
CA CYS A 282 17.44 2.36 -22.32
C CYS A 282 16.50 2.36 -23.54
N ALA A 283 15.21 2.63 -23.34
CA ALA A 283 14.21 2.60 -24.41
C ALA A 283 14.39 3.72 -25.45
N LEU A 284 14.99 4.84 -25.03
CA LEU A 284 15.23 6.03 -25.86
C LEU A 284 16.63 6.08 -26.50
N ARG A 285 17.48 5.06 -26.30
CA ARG A 285 18.78 4.97 -27.00
C ARG A 285 18.57 4.83 -28.49
N ASP A 286 19.49 5.36 -29.28
CA ASP A 286 19.43 5.26 -30.75
C ASP A 286 19.33 3.78 -31.17
N ASP A 287 20.19 2.92 -30.61
CA ASP A 287 20.12 1.47 -30.80
C ASP A 287 19.68 0.73 -29.53
N LEU A 288 18.50 0.09 -29.59
CA LEU A 288 18.02 -0.78 -28.52
C LEU A 288 18.63 -2.18 -28.66
N VAL A 289 19.80 -2.34 -28.05
CA VAL A 289 20.50 -3.64 -27.97
C VAL A 289 20.05 -4.39 -26.70
N LEU A 290 19.23 -5.43 -26.91
CA LEU A 290 18.78 -6.36 -25.87
C LEU A 290 19.84 -7.45 -25.59
N GLY A 291 21.08 -7.01 -25.35
CA GLY A 291 22.16 -7.91 -24.92
C GLY A 291 21.94 -8.41 -23.48
N VAL A 292 22.76 -9.37 -23.05
CA VAL A 292 22.67 -9.98 -21.71
C VAL A 292 22.64 -8.90 -20.61
N ARG A 293 23.51 -7.89 -20.67
CA ARG A 293 23.55 -6.80 -19.68
C ARG A 293 22.23 -6.02 -19.60
N THR A 294 21.69 -5.56 -20.74
CA THR A 294 20.42 -4.81 -20.78
C THR A 294 19.27 -5.65 -20.24
N ARG A 295 19.23 -6.95 -20.58
CA ARG A 295 18.20 -7.88 -20.11
C ARG A 295 18.30 -8.16 -18.63
N SER A 296 19.49 -8.43 -18.11
CA SER A 296 19.71 -8.61 -16.67
C SER A 296 19.30 -7.35 -15.90
N SER A 297 19.66 -6.17 -16.40
CA SER A 297 19.25 -4.91 -15.76
C SER A 297 17.74 -4.66 -15.85
N LEU A 298 17.07 -5.03 -16.95
CA LEU A 298 15.60 -4.98 -17.05
C LEU A 298 14.93 -5.95 -16.07
N ALA A 299 15.49 -7.14 -15.89
CA ALA A 299 14.99 -8.09 -14.90
C ALA A 299 15.14 -7.55 -13.47
N VAL A 300 16.31 -7.01 -13.14
CA VAL A 300 16.56 -6.38 -11.82
C VAL A 300 15.63 -5.20 -11.59
N ALA A 301 15.47 -4.30 -12.58
CA ALA A 301 14.55 -3.17 -12.48
C ALA A 301 13.08 -3.62 -12.33
N GLY A 302 12.68 -4.68 -13.05
CA GLY A 302 11.35 -5.27 -12.95
C GLY A 302 11.08 -5.85 -11.56
N VAL A 303 12.01 -6.65 -11.02
CA VAL A 303 11.90 -7.19 -9.65
C VAL A 303 11.90 -6.08 -8.61
N ALA A 304 12.83 -5.13 -8.69
CA ALA A 304 12.90 -4.02 -7.74
C ALA A 304 11.63 -3.15 -7.76
N SER A 305 11.07 -2.92 -8.95
CA SER A 305 9.81 -2.18 -9.09
C SER A 305 8.64 -2.98 -8.53
N LEU A 306 8.60 -4.31 -8.73
CA LEU A 306 7.56 -5.16 -8.13
C LEU A 306 7.62 -5.14 -6.59
N VAL A 307 8.84 -5.26 -6.03
CA VAL A 307 9.08 -5.24 -4.57
C VAL A 307 8.69 -3.90 -3.91
N THR A 308 8.69 -2.82 -4.70
CA THR A 308 8.34 -1.48 -4.23
C THR A 308 6.94 -1.03 -4.70
N TRP A 309 6.12 -1.96 -5.19
CA TRP A 309 4.78 -1.70 -5.75
C TRP A 309 4.75 -0.66 -6.88
N ALA A 310 5.89 -0.44 -7.55
CA ALA A 310 6.08 0.64 -8.50
C ALA A 310 5.68 0.28 -9.93
N GLY A 311 4.97 1.20 -10.56
CA GLY A 311 4.45 1.03 -11.92
C GLY A 311 3.23 0.10 -11.98
N PHE A 312 2.54 -0.06 -10.85
CA PHE A 312 1.54 -1.09 -10.65
C PHE A 312 2.13 -2.47 -10.99
N ILE A 313 1.30 -3.46 -11.30
CA ILE A 313 1.77 -4.77 -11.80
C ILE A 313 2.29 -4.65 -13.25
N VAL A 314 1.76 -3.68 -14.01
CA VAL A 314 1.97 -3.56 -15.45
C VAL A 314 3.42 -3.20 -15.80
N GLY A 315 4.01 -2.21 -15.14
CA GLY A 315 5.40 -1.79 -15.38
C GLY A 315 6.40 -2.94 -15.17
N PRO A 316 6.44 -3.55 -13.97
CA PRO A 316 7.22 -4.75 -13.67
C PRO A 316 7.02 -5.88 -14.67
N ALA A 317 5.77 -6.22 -15.00
CA ALA A 317 5.44 -7.29 -15.93
C ALA A 317 6.03 -7.04 -17.32
N VAL A 318 5.92 -5.83 -17.85
CA VAL A 318 6.49 -5.47 -19.16
C VAL A 318 8.01 -5.58 -19.15
N MET A 319 8.68 -5.09 -18.10
CA MET A 319 10.15 -5.18 -17.98
C MET A 319 10.63 -6.63 -17.91
N LEU A 320 9.99 -7.46 -17.09
CA LEU A 320 10.32 -8.87 -16.93
C LEU A 320 10.04 -9.66 -18.21
N PHE A 321 8.91 -9.40 -18.86
CA PHE A 321 8.57 -10.03 -20.14
C PHE A 321 9.63 -9.73 -21.20
N VAL A 322 10.04 -8.46 -21.34
CA VAL A 322 11.08 -8.08 -22.32
C VAL A 322 12.42 -8.74 -21.97
N ALA A 323 12.78 -8.79 -20.69
CA ALA A 323 14.02 -9.41 -20.22
C ALA A 323 14.07 -10.92 -20.51
N LEU A 324 12.95 -11.64 -20.35
CA LEU A 324 12.90 -13.09 -20.44
C LEU A 324 12.68 -13.59 -21.88
N VAL A 325 11.76 -12.98 -22.62
CA VAL A 325 11.27 -13.51 -23.90
C VAL A 325 12.23 -13.22 -25.06
N PHE A 326 12.78 -12.01 -25.14
CA PHE A 326 13.61 -11.59 -26.29
C PHE A 326 15.08 -12.02 -26.15
N GLY A 327 15.29 -13.17 -25.50
CA GLY A 327 16.59 -13.67 -25.09
C GLY A 327 17.20 -14.81 -25.91
N LYS A 328 16.44 -15.43 -26.81
CA LYS A 328 16.83 -16.68 -27.48
C LYS A 328 17.48 -16.52 -28.87
N ALA A 329 18.05 -15.36 -29.19
CA ALA A 329 18.70 -15.15 -30.50
C ALA A 329 20.24 -15.29 -30.49
N ALA A 330 20.84 -15.96 -29.50
CA ALA A 330 22.30 -16.07 -29.38
C ALA A 330 22.84 -17.51 -29.22
N PHE A 331 22.10 -18.53 -29.64
CA PHE A 331 22.62 -19.89 -29.78
C PHE A 331 22.16 -20.47 -31.12
N GLY A 332 22.94 -20.25 -32.17
CA GLY A 332 22.57 -20.66 -33.52
C GLY A 332 23.30 -19.88 -34.60
N ARG A 333 24.62 -19.78 -34.53
CA ARG A 333 25.51 -19.53 -35.68
C ARG A 333 26.86 -20.12 -35.36
N GLY A 334 26.97 -21.41 -35.62
CA GLY A 334 28.16 -22.20 -35.36
C GLY A 334 28.04 -23.59 -35.98
N CYS A 335 27.59 -23.67 -37.24
CA CYS A 335 27.78 -24.86 -38.08
C CYS A 335 27.45 -24.52 -39.53
N GLU A 336 28.31 -23.74 -40.20
CA GLU A 336 28.29 -23.70 -41.67
C GLU A 336 29.62 -23.17 -42.22
N THR A 337 30.71 -23.91 -41.97
CA THR A 337 31.89 -23.86 -42.83
C THR A 337 32.73 -25.11 -42.58
N VAL A 338 32.63 -26.08 -43.50
CA VAL A 338 33.72 -26.92 -44.05
C VAL A 338 33.01 -27.98 -44.89
N LEU A 339 32.98 -27.77 -46.20
CA LEU A 339 33.09 -28.77 -47.27
C LEU A 339 33.10 -27.99 -48.60
N ARG A 340 34.31 -27.54 -48.95
CA ARG A 340 34.79 -27.38 -50.32
C ARG A 340 36.19 -27.94 -50.35
#